data_AF-A0A7I4EXT6-F1
#
_entry.id   AF-A0A7I4EXT6-F1
#
_cell.length_a   1.000
_cell.length_b   1.000
_cell.length_c   1.000
_cell.angle_alpha   90.00
_cell.angle_beta   90.00
_cell.angle_gamma   90.00
#
_symmetry.space_group_name_H-M   'P 1'
#
loop_
_entity.id
_entity.type
_entity.pdbx_description
1 polymer ?
#
loop_
_entity_poly.entity_id
_entity_poly.type
_entity_poly.pdbx_seq_one_letter_code
_entity_poly.pdbx_strand_id
1 'polypeptide(L)'
;MSLALGCPRLLKVRLDGCRLLSNPSVRALCQNCPKLRHLSLQYCVKLSDNVFQHLLAAPSLRFVDLGRAKLTADGIMSYRQQRPLVELCINGVPG
;
A
#
# COMPACT_ATOMS: atom_id res chain seq x y z
N MET A 1 7.80 -2.35 -18.54
CA MET A 1 6.33 -2.47 -18.69
C MET A 1 5.73 -2.47 -17.29
N SER A 2 5.30 -1.32 -16.78
CA SER A 2 4.75 -1.20 -15.42
C SER A 2 3.23 -1.27 -15.47
N LEU A 3 2.63 -2.17 -14.69
CA LEU A 3 1.18 -2.36 -14.58
C LEU A 3 0.41 -1.07 -14.27
N ALA A 4 1.08 -0.08 -13.66
CA ALA A 4 0.52 1.19 -13.27
C ALA A 4 0.14 2.11 -14.45
N LEU A 5 0.89 2.13 -15.55
CA LEU A 5 0.70 3.14 -16.61
C LEU A 5 -0.52 2.91 -17.51
N GLY A 6 -1.14 1.71 -17.48
CA GLY A 6 -2.18 1.33 -18.44
C GLY A 6 -3.61 1.23 -17.90
N CYS A 7 -3.83 1.33 -16.58
CA CYS A 7 -5.10 0.88 -15.98
C CYS A 7 -5.73 1.89 -14.98
N PRO A 8 -6.30 3.02 -15.46
CA PRO A 8 -6.92 4.03 -14.58
C PRO A 8 -8.23 3.57 -13.91
N ARG A 9 -8.82 2.46 -14.38
CA ARG A 9 -10.06 1.88 -13.83
C ARG A 9 -9.83 0.75 -12.84
N LEU A 10 -8.58 0.51 -12.47
CA LEU A 10 -8.23 -0.64 -11.66
C LEU A 10 -8.71 -0.42 -10.21
N LEU A 11 -9.53 -1.34 -9.71
CA LEU A 11 -10.18 -1.24 -8.40
C LEU A 11 -9.50 -2.07 -7.31
N LYS A 12 -8.84 -3.17 -7.70
CA LYS A 12 -8.20 -4.12 -6.79
C LYS A 12 -6.85 -4.56 -7.35
N VAL A 13 -5.78 -4.43 -6.57
CA VAL A 13 -4.43 -4.93 -6.87
C VAL A 13 -4.00 -5.88 -5.77
N ARG A 14 -3.41 -7.01 -6.14
CA ARG A 14 -2.73 -7.92 -5.23
C ARG A 14 -1.34 -8.21 -5.79
N LEU A 15 -0.31 -7.91 -5.01
CA LEU A 15 1.10 -8.12 -5.37
C LEU A 15 1.84 -8.77 -4.19
N ASP A 16 1.19 -9.73 -3.55
CA ASP A 16 1.73 -10.43 -2.39
C ASP A 16 3.01 -11.21 -2.75
N GLY A 17 3.96 -11.26 -1.82
CA GLY A 17 5.23 -11.98 -1.99
C GLY A 17 6.17 -11.37 -3.03
N CYS A 18 5.84 -10.20 -3.60
CA CYS A 18 6.68 -9.53 -4.57
C CYS A 18 7.94 -8.93 -3.93
N ARG A 19 9.01 -9.73 -3.83
CA ARG A 19 10.29 -9.35 -3.20
C ARG A 19 11.03 -8.19 -3.87
N LEU A 20 10.69 -7.87 -5.12
CA LEU A 20 11.25 -6.74 -5.86
C LEU A 20 10.40 -5.47 -5.76
N LEU A 21 9.21 -5.55 -5.16
CA LEU A 21 8.32 -4.42 -5.00
C LEU A 21 8.90 -3.42 -4.00
N SER A 22 8.93 -2.15 -4.40
CA SER A 22 9.58 -1.05 -3.68
C SER A 22 8.62 0.13 -3.49
N ASN A 23 8.93 1.05 -2.58
CA ASN A 23 8.15 2.27 -2.36
C ASN A 23 7.85 3.04 -3.66
N PRO A 24 8.82 3.25 -4.59
CA PRO A 24 8.54 3.86 -5.89
C PRO A 24 7.50 3.11 -6.74
N SER A 25 7.47 1.77 -6.64
CA SER A 25 6.49 0.95 -7.36
C SER A 25 5.07 1.19 -6.84
N VAL A 26 4.93 1.28 -5.50
CA VAL A 26 3.65 1.62 -4.86
C VAL A 26 3.23 3.04 -5.19
N ARG A 27 4.17 3.99 -5.18
CA ARG A 27 3.91 5.37 -5.62
C ARG A 27 3.32 5.42 -7.03
N ALA A 28 3.92 4.69 -7.97
CA ALA A 28 3.42 4.65 -9.34
C ALA A 28 1.99 4.09 -9.40
N LEU A 29 1.67 3.04 -8.63
CA LEU A 29 0.31 2.51 -8.55
C LEU A 29 -0.67 3.54 -7.98
N CYS A 30 -0.34 4.18 -6.86
CA CYS A 30 -1.18 5.19 -6.22
C CYS A 30 -1.44 6.41 -7.13
N GLN A 31 -0.44 6.83 -7.91
CA GLN A 31 -0.55 7.98 -8.82
C GLN A 31 -1.33 7.66 -10.10
N ASN A 32 -1.12 6.49 -10.69
CA ASN A 32 -1.72 6.16 -12.00
C ASN A 32 -3.07 5.41 -11.89
N CYS A 33 -3.43 4.90 -10.70
CA CYS A 33 -4.70 4.21 -10.46
C CYS A 33 -5.56 4.97 -9.44
N PRO A 34 -6.14 6.15 -9.80
CA PRO A 34 -6.89 6.99 -8.86
C PRO A 34 -8.18 6.34 -8.33
N LYS A 35 -8.68 5.31 -9.03
CA LYS A 35 -9.86 4.53 -8.64
C LYS A 35 -9.53 3.30 -7.79
N LEU A 36 -8.26 3.07 -7.44
CA LEU A 36 -7.85 1.90 -6.67
C LEU A 36 -8.50 1.90 -5.29
N ARG A 37 -9.21 0.83 -4.95
CA ARG A 37 -9.93 0.67 -3.68
C ARG A 37 -9.29 -0.37 -2.77
N HIS A 38 -8.73 -1.44 -3.32
CA HIS A 38 -8.10 -2.52 -2.56
C HIS A 38 -6.68 -2.73 -3.04
N LEU A 39 -5.73 -2.73 -2.11
CA LEU A 39 -4.33 -2.97 -2.38
C LEU A 39 -3.78 -3.97 -1.36
N SER A 40 -3.20 -5.06 -1.84
CA SER A 40 -2.61 -6.09 -0.98
C SER A 40 -1.16 -6.29 -1.42
N LEU A 41 -0.24 -6.07 -0.47
CA LEU A 41 1.21 -6.10 -0.62
C LEU A 41 1.83 -6.97 0.49
N GLN A 42 1.17 -8.05 0.85
CA GLN A 42 1.61 -8.93 1.92
C GLN A 42 2.99 -9.51 1.59
N TYR A 43 3.84 -9.77 2.59
CA TYR A 43 5.19 -10.33 2.42
C TYR A 43 6.13 -9.48 1.53
N CYS A 44 5.81 -8.21 1.29
CA CYS A 44 6.68 -7.29 0.56
C CYS A 44 7.72 -6.67 1.50
N VAL A 45 8.78 -7.42 1.79
CA VAL A 45 9.81 -7.10 2.80
C VAL A 45 10.67 -5.86 2.52
N LYS A 46 10.65 -5.34 1.28
CA LYS A 46 11.39 -4.13 0.88
C LYS A 46 10.61 -2.84 1.13
N LEU A 47 9.36 -2.92 1.57
CA LEU A 47 8.59 -1.75 1.96
C LEU A 47 9.07 -1.21 3.32
N SER A 48 8.95 0.10 3.48
CA SER A 48 9.22 0.84 4.72
C SER A 48 8.10 1.84 4.95
N ASP A 49 8.11 2.55 6.07
CA ASP A 49 7.04 3.51 6.44
C ASP A 49 6.81 4.62 5.39
N ASN A 50 7.78 4.85 4.50
CA ASN A 50 7.61 5.73 3.34
C ASN A 50 6.43 5.32 2.45
N VAL A 51 6.02 4.05 2.47
CA VAL A 51 4.85 3.56 1.75
C VAL A 51 3.59 4.32 2.14
N PHE A 52 3.46 4.71 3.41
CA PHE A 52 2.28 5.41 3.92
C PHE A 52 2.06 6.75 3.25
N GLN A 53 3.13 7.50 2.96
CA GLN A 53 3.05 8.78 2.22
C GLN A 53 2.44 8.59 0.82
N HIS A 54 2.72 7.45 0.17
CA HIS A 54 2.15 7.14 -1.13
C HIS A 54 0.69 6.68 -1.03
N LEU A 55 0.36 5.91 0.00
CA LEU A 55 -1.01 5.47 0.26
C LEU A 55 -1.93 6.64 0.63
N LEU A 56 -1.41 7.65 1.33
CA LEU A 56 -2.12 8.89 1.64
C LEU A 56 -2.52 9.64 0.37
N ALA A 57 -1.67 9.62 -0.66
CA ALA A 57 -1.93 10.24 -1.96
C ALA A 57 -2.96 9.49 -2.84
N ALA A 58 -3.43 8.30 -2.44
CA ALA A 58 -4.44 7.54 -3.17
C ALA A 58 -5.84 7.74 -2.56
N PRO A 59 -6.71 8.57 -3.15
CA PRO A 59 -7.95 9.03 -2.51
C PRO A 59 -9.05 7.95 -2.43
N SER A 60 -9.06 7.01 -3.38
CA SER A 60 -10.11 5.98 -3.44
C SER A 60 -9.81 4.73 -2.61
N LEU A 61 -8.62 4.62 -2.01
CA LEU A 61 -8.23 3.43 -1.25
C LEU A 61 -9.13 3.26 -0.03
N ARG A 62 -9.63 2.04 0.15
CA ARG A 62 -10.50 1.62 1.25
C ARG A 62 -9.94 0.43 2.02
N PHE A 63 -9.14 -0.40 1.37
CA PHE A 63 -8.51 -1.57 1.98
C PHE A 63 -7.04 -1.63 1.60
N VAL A 64 -6.18 -1.81 2.59
CA VAL A 64 -4.74 -1.98 2.43
C VAL A 64 -4.26 -3.13 3.29
N ASP A 65 -3.56 -4.09 2.69
CA ASP A 65 -2.86 -5.16 3.42
C ASP A 65 -1.35 -5.01 3.25
N LEU A 66 -0.66 -4.81 4.38
CA LEU A 66 0.79 -4.70 4.49
C LEU A 66 1.35 -5.77 5.45
N GLY A 67 0.64 -6.89 5.63
CA GLY A 67 1.07 -7.96 6.51
C GLY A 67 2.48 -8.44 6.19
N ARG A 68 3.29 -8.64 7.24
CA ARG A 68 4.71 -9.06 7.15
C ARG A 68 5.60 -8.10 6.36
N ALA A 69 5.19 -6.85 6.16
CA ALA A 69 6.09 -5.78 5.69
C ALA A 69 6.96 -5.27 6.84
N LYS A 70 8.11 -4.66 6.52
CA LYS A 70 9.05 -4.12 7.51
C LYS A 70 8.65 -2.69 7.89
N LEU A 71 7.55 -2.57 8.61
CA LEU A 71 6.95 -1.29 9.04
C LEU A 71 7.11 -1.10 10.55
N THR A 72 7.16 0.15 11.00
CA THR A 72 7.20 0.48 12.44
C THR A 72 5.79 0.74 12.98
N ALA A 73 5.61 0.54 14.28
CA ALA A 73 4.37 0.87 14.97
C ALA A 73 4.00 2.35 14.79
N ASP A 74 4.97 3.25 14.90
CA ASP A 74 4.77 4.70 14.72
C ASP A 74 4.25 5.03 13.32
N GLY A 75 4.84 4.43 12.28
CA GLY A 75 4.39 4.60 10.90
C GLY A 75 2.94 4.13 10.70
N ILE A 76 2.61 2.96 11.24
CA ILE A 76 1.26 2.38 11.18
C ILE A 76 0.25 3.30 11.90
N MET A 77 0.60 3.76 13.11
CA MET A 77 -0.26 4.61 13.93
C MET A 77 -0.49 5.97 13.26
N SER A 78 0.55 6.59 12.72
CA SER A 78 0.46 7.84 11.97
C SER A 78 -0.46 7.71 10.75
N TYR A 79 -0.36 6.61 10.00
CA TYR A 79 -1.25 6.38 8.86
C TYR A 79 -2.70 6.18 9.28
N ARG A 80 -2.95 5.39 10.33
CA ARG A 80 -4.31 5.16 10.86
C ARG A 80 -4.98 6.45 11.33
N GLN A 81 -4.23 7.36 11.96
CA GLN A 81 -4.75 8.67 12.37
C GLN A 81 -5.16 9.53 11.18
N GLN A 82 -4.39 9.50 10.09
CA GLN A 82 -4.68 10.31 8.89
C GLN A 82 -5.76 9.68 7.99
N ARG A 83 -5.92 8.35 8.02
CA ARG A 83 -6.84 7.59 7.16
C ARG A 83 -7.68 6.59 7.98
N PRO A 84 -8.50 7.05 8.95
CA PRO A 84 -9.25 6.17 9.85
C PRO A 84 -10.31 5.32 9.14
N LEU A 85 -10.75 5.72 7.95
CA LEU A 85 -11.74 5.02 7.14
C LEU A 85 -11.15 3.89 6.28
N VAL A 86 -9.82 3.77 6.20
CA VAL A 86 -9.15 2.72 5.43
C VAL A 86 -8.94 1.50 6.32
N GLU A 87 -9.49 0.37 5.91
CA GLU A 87 -9.21 -0.91 6.54
C GLU A 87 -7.75 -1.30 6.29
N LEU A 88 -6.96 -1.34 7.36
CA LEU A 88 -5.53 -1.64 7.31
C LEU A 88 -5.23 -2.96 8.02
N CYS A 89 -4.80 -3.96 7.25
CA CYS A 89 -4.32 -5.25 7.73
C CYS A 89 -2.78 -5.24 7.89
N ILE A 90 -2.29 -5.62 9.07
CA ILE A 90 -0.87 -5.58 9.46
C ILE A 90 -0.40 -6.90 10.10
N ASN A 91 -1.01 -8.02 9.69
CA ASN A 91 -0.73 -9.32 10.29
C ASN A 91 0.77 -9.67 10.21
N GLY A 92 1.37 -9.99 11.36
CA GLY A 92 2.77 -10.40 11.44
C GLY A 92 3.80 -9.28 11.26
N VAL A 93 3.40 -8.01 11.39
CA VAL A 93 4.32 -6.89 11.66
C VAL A 93 4.50 -6.81 13.18
N PRO A 94 5.73 -6.84 13.73
CA PRO A 94 5.94 -6.67 15.16
C PRO A 94 5.45 -5.27 15.56
N GLY A 95 4.56 -5.24 16.56
CA GLY A 95 4.10 -4.01 17.21
C GLY A 95 5.18 -3.38 18.07
#